data_AF-A0AAU3FCZ2-F1
#
_entry.id   AF-A0AAU3FCZ2-F1
#
_cell.length_a   1.000
_cell.length_b   1.000
_cell.length_c   1.000
_cell.angle_alpha   90.00
_cell.angle_beta   90.00
_cell.angle_gamma   90.00
#
_symmetry.space_group_name_H-M   'P 1'
#
loop_
_entity.id
_entity.type
_entity.pdbx_description
1 polymer ?
#
loop_
_entity_poly.entity_id
_entity_poly.type
_entity_poly.pdbx_seq_one_letter_code
_entity_poly.pdbx_strand_id
1 'polypeptide(L)'
;MTGHVVLPAPTKVKTHPFMVWGERVEPDGDPRVLEFPNGAKAAVPRLTRALVDRLHNPPTDLAETPLQEIVAYLNRIGHLWNNEEYARRRLYVRELKRMHGYSQQMADAEADLISATLRAHGQLHDMVAVELGHRQIMDRWIPREDAEVRAYPRGRSVHILPGNVPYSTTVSLVRALLTKNTSVLKYAAGEPATAVVLAQSFTDIDPDHPVTRSVSAVFWERDSDLGKEILGSADVICAWGGAEAVHAAYRNCSSEAIVVPYGPRRSFTVVGKDADMARATRGIAHDASMYEQRACFSTHQVFTDADPEEFADRLQAELVRYEDMLPRTSVTADEAAQASMEVAAQQYLGQRVRTGSWGSILITDPATVTELPSARTVFVHQVADLAEVAKWVDPTVQTIGLAPWSLHEQLRHELARRGACRFVEAGLSPFFRLGGSHDGLQPLQMMTRMVSVEAPRLNYGKGMVVPIDQSEFLEHRRLRDLLM
;
A
#
# COMPACT_ATOMS: atom_id res chain seq x y z
N MET A 1 -21.44 -21.24 45.65
CA MET A 1 -20.63 -20.02 45.53
C MET A 1 -20.97 -19.37 44.19
N THR A 2 -21.77 -18.31 44.23
CA THR A 2 -22.19 -17.54 43.06
C THR A 2 -21.00 -16.74 42.55
N GLY A 3 -20.42 -17.16 41.42
CA GLY A 3 -19.35 -16.44 40.75
C GLY A 3 -19.87 -15.12 40.20
N HIS A 4 -19.45 -14.01 40.80
CA HIS A 4 -19.64 -12.69 40.24
C HIS A 4 -18.86 -12.62 38.91
N VAL A 5 -19.57 -12.63 37.80
CA VAL A 5 -19.04 -12.19 36.50
C VAL A 5 -18.73 -10.71 36.67
N VAL A 6 -17.44 -10.40 36.85
CA VAL A 6 -16.94 -9.03 36.79
C VAL A 6 -17.08 -8.60 35.34
N LEU A 7 -18.14 -7.83 35.04
CA LEU A 7 -18.25 -7.14 33.76
C LEU A 7 -17.01 -6.25 33.60
N PRO A 8 -16.27 -6.33 32.48
CA PRO A 8 -15.14 -5.44 32.26
C PRO A 8 -15.62 -3.99 32.36
N ALA A 9 -14.83 -3.15 33.04
CA ALA A 9 -15.11 -1.73 33.17
C ALA A 9 -15.37 -1.12 31.78
N PRO A 10 -16.33 -0.17 31.63
CA PRO A 10 -16.66 0.42 30.34
C PRO A 10 -15.38 0.98 29.70
N THR A 11 -15.01 0.42 28.55
CA THR A 11 -13.83 0.86 27.81
C THR A 11 -14.05 2.31 27.43
N LYS A 12 -13.24 3.23 28.00
CA LYS A 12 -13.34 4.66 27.70
C LYS A 12 -13.18 4.84 26.19
N VAL A 13 -14.27 5.18 25.50
CA VAL A 13 -14.28 5.38 24.05
C VAL A 13 -13.43 6.61 23.76
N LYS A 14 -12.34 6.42 23.00
CA LYS A 14 -11.41 7.49 22.67
C LYS A 14 -11.80 8.11 21.34
N THR A 15 -11.83 9.44 21.31
CA THR A 15 -12.06 10.21 20.08
C THR A 15 -10.76 10.31 19.27
N HIS A 16 -10.81 9.89 18.02
CA HIS A 16 -9.80 10.17 17.00
C HIS A 16 -10.25 11.41 16.24
N PRO A 17 -9.63 12.59 16.48
CA PRO A 17 -10.07 13.83 15.86
C PRO A 17 -9.81 13.80 14.35
N PHE A 18 -10.49 14.68 13.63
CA PHE A 18 -10.06 15.01 12.28
C PHE A 18 -8.82 15.88 12.36
N MET A 19 -7.95 15.75 11.36
CA MET A 19 -6.88 16.69 11.08
C MET A 19 -7.26 17.41 9.78
N VAL A 20 -7.33 18.74 9.80
CA VAL A 20 -7.67 19.54 8.61
C VAL A 20 -6.60 20.60 8.45
N TRP A 21 -5.74 20.43 7.45
CA TRP A 21 -4.66 21.37 7.12
C TRP A 21 -3.79 21.75 8.33
N GLY A 22 -3.36 20.73 9.09
CA GLY A 22 -2.53 20.90 10.29
C GLY A 22 -3.29 21.16 11.59
N GLU A 23 -4.60 21.42 11.52
CA GLU A 23 -5.43 21.71 12.70
C GLU A 23 -6.19 20.48 13.17
N ARG A 24 -6.22 20.28 14.49
CA ARG A 24 -7.09 19.29 15.12
C ARG A 24 -8.52 19.83 15.14
N VAL A 25 -9.47 19.09 14.56
CA VAL A 25 -10.88 19.49 14.50
C VAL A 25 -11.79 18.39 15.05
N GLU A 26 -12.65 18.79 15.97
CA GLU A 26 -13.73 17.98 16.55
C GLU A 26 -15.03 18.78 16.39
N PRO A 27 -15.68 18.70 15.22
CA PRO A 27 -16.92 19.44 14.97
C PRO A 27 -18.02 19.09 15.98
N ASP A 28 -18.88 20.06 16.26
CA ASP A 28 -20.04 19.89 17.14
C ASP A 28 -20.98 18.79 16.61
N GLY A 29 -21.43 17.91 17.51
CA GLY A 29 -22.36 16.82 17.22
C GLY A 29 -21.92 15.47 17.81
N ASP A 30 -22.84 14.51 17.80
CA ASP A 30 -22.56 13.18 18.35
C ASP A 30 -21.56 12.41 17.46
N PRO A 31 -20.38 12.05 18.01
CA PRO A 31 -19.38 11.33 17.26
C PRO A 31 -19.90 9.93 16.92
N ARG A 32 -19.44 9.39 15.79
CA ARG A 32 -19.75 8.01 15.42
C ARG A 32 -18.85 7.07 16.19
N VAL A 33 -19.44 6.03 16.78
CA VAL A 33 -18.68 4.97 17.45
C VAL A 33 -18.39 3.86 16.44
N LEU A 34 -17.11 3.61 16.23
CA LEU A 34 -16.57 2.48 15.49
C LEU A 34 -16.31 1.34 16.48
N GLU A 35 -16.70 0.13 16.10
CA GLU A 35 -16.48 -1.09 16.88
C GLU A 35 -15.52 -2.01 16.12
N PHE A 36 -14.51 -2.52 16.84
CA PHE A 36 -13.47 -3.36 16.28
C PHE A 36 -13.74 -4.84 16.60
N PRO A 37 -13.16 -5.78 15.84
CA PRO A 37 -13.43 -7.21 15.98
C PRO A 37 -13.17 -7.78 17.38
N ASN A 38 -12.27 -7.15 18.14
CA ASN A 38 -11.94 -7.52 19.52
C ASN A 38 -12.80 -6.83 20.59
N GLY A 39 -13.89 -6.15 20.17
CA GLY A 39 -14.81 -5.41 21.05
C GLY A 39 -14.33 -4.02 21.46
N ALA A 40 -13.13 -3.59 21.04
CA ALA A 40 -12.68 -2.23 21.27
C ALA A 40 -13.59 -1.23 20.54
N LYS A 41 -13.65 0.01 21.06
CA LYS A 41 -14.47 1.09 20.48
C LYS A 41 -13.65 2.36 20.28
N ALA A 42 -13.87 3.08 19.19
CA ALA A 42 -13.29 4.40 18.93
C ALA A 42 -14.39 5.37 18.49
N ALA A 43 -14.32 6.62 18.92
CA ALA A 43 -15.20 7.67 18.44
C ALA A 43 -14.50 8.42 17.29
N VAL A 44 -15.23 8.72 16.22
CA VAL A 44 -14.76 9.56 15.12
C VAL A 44 -15.78 10.67 14.86
N PRO A 45 -15.33 11.90 14.58
CA PRO A 45 -16.24 12.98 14.23
C PRO A 45 -17.05 12.68 12.96
N ARG A 46 -18.12 13.44 12.76
CA ARG A 46 -18.90 13.42 11.54
C ARG A 46 -18.43 14.52 10.59
N LEU A 47 -18.42 14.21 9.30
CA LEU A 47 -18.15 15.19 8.26
C LEU A 47 -19.32 16.18 8.17
N THR A 48 -19.01 17.48 8.09
CA THR A 48 -20.00 18.56 7.96
C THR A 48 -19.75 19.34 6.67
N ARG A 49 -20.77 20.04 6.16
CA ARG A 49 -20.65 20.91 4.98
C ARG A 49 -19.49 21.92 5.12
N ALA A 50 -19.41 22.60 6.27
CA ALA A 50 -18.35 23.56 6.56
C ALA A 50 -16.94 22.94 6.50
N LEU A 51 -16.79 21.66 6.91
CA LEU A 51 -15.52 20.95 6.79
C LEU A 51 -15.19 20.61 5.34
N VAL A 52 -16.17 20.19 4.54
CA VAL A 52 -15.97 19.94 3.10
C VAL A 52 -15.51 21.23 2.40
N ASP A 53 -16.16 22.36 2.70
CA ASP A 53 -15.78 23.65 2.13
C ASP A 53 -14.34 24.02 2.52
N ARG A 54 -13.91 23.74 3.75
CA ARG A 54 -12.50 23.88 4.17
C ARG A 54 -11.56 22.94 3.42
N LEU A 55 -11.94 21.68 3.20
CA LEU A 55 -11.14 20.71 2.45
C LEU A 55 -10.99 21.06 0.96
N HIS A 56 -11.89 21.87 0.41
CA HIS A 56 -11.73 22.39 -0.95
C HIS A 56 -10.74 23.56 -1.04
N ASN A 57 -10.39 24.19 0.09
CA ASN A 57 -9.55 25.39 0.13
C ASN A 57 -8.31 25.15 1.02
N PRO A 58 -7.30 24.41 0.54
CA PRO A 58 -6.05 24.26 1.28
C PRO A 58 -5.37 25.63 1.49
N PRO A 59 -4.78 25.89 2.67
CA PRO A 59 -4.17 27.18 2.99
C PRO A 59 -2.76 27.36 2.42
N THR A 60 -2.24 26.38 1.67
CA THR A 60 -0.90 26.40 1.11
C THR A 60 -0.88 25.76 -0.27
N ASP A 61 0.06 26.21 -1.10
CA ASP A 61 0.42 25.55 -2.35
C ASP A 61 1.75 24.81 -2.18
N LEU A 62 1.67 23.49 -1.99
CA LEU A 62 2.84 22.63 -1.83
C LEU A 62 3.70 22.58 -3.11
N ALA A 63 3.16 22.97 -4.28
CA ALA A 63 3.88 22.96 -5.55
C ALA A 63 5.15 23.84 -5.52
N GLU A 64 5.08 24.96 -4.78
CA GLU A 64 6.16 25.95 -4.65
C GLU A 64 7.23 25.55 -3.63
N THR A 65 6.94 24.59 -2.74
CA THR A 65 7.92 24.11 -1.77
C THR A 65 8.99 23.26 -2.47
N PRO A 66 10.30 23.55 -2.32
CA PRO A 66 11.35 22.72 -2.91
C PRO A 66 11.25 21.26 -2.44
N LEU A 67 11.43 20.29 -3.34
CA LEU A 67 11.33 18.86 -2.98
C LEU A 67 12.31 18.48 -1.86
N GLN A 68 13.50 19.08 -1.86
CA GLN A 68 14.51 18.90 -0.81
C GLN A 68 14.00 19.33 0.57
N GLU A 69 13.19 20.38 0.67
CA GLU A 69 12.61 20.84 1.93
C GLU A 69 11.55 19.84 2.43
N ILE A 70 10.69 19.35 1.52
CA ILE A 70 9.71 18.29 1.83
C ILE A 70 10.41 17.04 2.35
N VAL A 71 11.45 16.57 1.66
CA VAL A 71 12.21 15.37 2.05
C VAL A 71 12.94 15.58 3.39
N ALA A 72 13.55 16.75 3.61
CA ALA A 72 14.19 17.08 4.88
C ALA A 72 13.18 17.14 6.03
N TYR A 73 11.98 17.67 5.78
CA TYR A 73 10.89 17.70 6.75
C TYR A 73 10.44 16.30 7.14
N LEU A 74 10.18 15.43 6.16
CA LEU A 74 9.85 14.02 6.39
C LEU A 74 10.95 13.29 7.17
N ASN A 75 12.22 13.56 6.86
CA ASN A 75 13.35 12.98 7.58
C ASN A 75 13.35 13.35 9.08
N ARG A 76 13.06 14.63 9.43
CA ARG A 76 12.91 15.05 10.84
C ARG A 76 11.79 14.30 11.55
N ILE A 77 10.65 14.13 10.89
CA ILE A 77 9.54 13.32 11.43
C ILE A 77 9.98 11.87 11.63
N GLY A 78 10.67 11.28 10.65
CA GLY A 78 11.19 9.93 10.75
C GLY A 78 12.12 9.72 11.95
N HIS A 79 12.90 10.74 12.32
CA HIS A 79 13.72 10.73 13.52
C HIS A 79 12.90 10.77 14.82
N LEU A 80 11.79 11.52 14.87
CA LEU A 80 10.85 11.42 16.01
C LEU A 80 10.26 10.02 16.11
N TRP A 81 9.84 9.44 14.99
CA TRP A 81 9.30 8.07 14.95
C TRP A 81 10.35 6.99 15.24
N ASN A 82 11.65 7.29 15.16
CA ASN A 82 12.70 6.36 15.57
C ASN A 82 12.87 6.31 17.10
N ASN A 83 12.37 7.32 17.81
CA ASN A 83 12.42 7.37 19.27
C ASN A 83 11.21 6.63 19.85
N GLU A 84 11.46 5.49 20.51
CA GLU A 84 10.42 4.68 21.15
C GLU A 84 9.64 5.45 22.23
N GLU A 85 10.23 6.47 22.84
CA GLU A 85 9.56 7.31 23.85
C GLU A 85 8.71 8.45 23.26
N TYR A 86 8.80 8.68 21.95
CA TYR A 86 8.02 9.71 21.29
C TYR A 86 6.52 9.50 21.50
N ALA A 87 5.83 10.52 22.02
CA ALA A 87 4.45 10.40 22.48
C ALA A 87 3.48 9.89 21.39
N ARG A 88 3.66 10.33 20.13
CA ARG A 88 2.83 9.85 19.01
C ARG A 88 3.13 8.42 18.63
N ARG A 89 4.39 7.98 18.66
CA ARG A 89 4.75 6.57 18.44
C ARG A 89 4.13 5.67 19.50
N ARG A 90 4.30 5.98 20.79
CA ARG A 90 3.69 5.19 21.88
C ARG A 90 2.17 5.16 21.79
N LEU A 91 1.56 6.28 21.40
CA LEU A 91 0.15 6.36 21.10
C LEU A 91 -0.24 5.41 19.96
N TYR A 92 0.45 5.49 18.83
CA TYR A 92 0.21 4.67 17.64
C TYR A 92 0.28 3.17 17.96
N VAL A 93 1.38 2.72 18.57
CA VAL A 93 1.60 1.34 18.99
C VAL A 93 0.45 0.84 19.88
N ARG A 94 0.04 1.65 20.87
CA ARG A 94 -1.09 1.32 21.73
C ARG A 94 -2.41 1.21 20.96
N GLU A 95 -2.68 2.10 20.01
CA GLU A 95 -3.90 2.04 19.20
C GLU A 95 -3.91 0.82 18.26
N LEU A 96 -2.77 0.44 17.66
CA LEU A 96 -2.66 -0.77 16.84
C LEU A 96 -2.99 -2.03 17.65
N LYS A 97 -2.41 -2.16 18.85
CA LYS A 97 -2.72 -3.27 19.76
C LYS A 97 -4.19 -3.26 20.18
N ARG A 98 -4.75 -2.08 20.46
CA ARG A 98 -6.13 -1.94 20.93
C ARG A 98 -7.16 -2.22 19.84
N MET A 99 -6.94 -1.77 18.61
CA MET A 99 -7.94 -1.83 17.52
C MET A 99 -7.76 -3.04 16.61
N HIS A 100 -6.51 -3.42 16.30
CA HIS A 100 -6.20 -4.58 15.46
C HIS A 100 -5.84 -5.83 16.26
N GLY A 101 -5.67 -5.71 17.59
CA GLY A 101 -5.18 -6.79 18.43
C GLY A 101 -3.77 -7.25 18.07
N TYR A 102 -2.97 -6.36 17.46
CA TYR A 102 -1.58 -6.63 17.14
C TYR A 102 -0.80 -7.02 18.40
N SER A 103 0.18 -7.90 18.23
CA SER A 103 1.22 -8.11 19.24
C SER A 103 2.07 -6.85 19.37
N GLN A 104 2.81 -6.74 20.48
CA GLN A 104 3.73 -5.63 20.70
C GLN A 104 4.75 -5.56 19.55
N GLN A 105 5.30 -6.72 19.16
CA GLN A 105 6.29 -6.89 18.11
C GLN A 105 5.78 -6.42 16.74
N MET A 106 4.54 -6.77 16.38
CA MET A 106 3.93 -6.31 15.12
C MET A 106 3.72 -4.79 15.14
N ALA A 107 3.20 -4.25 16.25
CA ALA A 107 2.95 -2.82 16.36
C ALA A 107 4.25 -1.99 16.35
N ASP A 108 5.32 -2.49 16.95
CA ASP A 108 6.64 -1.86 16.94
C ASP A 108 7.29 -1.96 15.56
N ALA A 109 7.24 -3.13 14.91
CA ALA A 109 7.71 -3.31 13.54
C ALA A 109 7.01 -2.34 12.58
N GLU A 110 5.71 -2.09 12.79
CA GLU A 110 4.96 -1.16 11.96
C GLU A 110 5.36 0.31 12.19
N ALA A 111 5.62 0.70 13.44
CA ALA A 111 6.17 2.00 13.76
C ALA A 111 7.60 2.17 13.21
N ASP A 112 8.40 1.10 13.18
CA ASP A 112 9.75 1.08 12.61
C ASP A 112 9.74 1.23 11.10
N LEU A 113 8.79 0.61 10.40
CA LEU A 113 8.61 0.79 8.96
C LEU A 113 8.25 2.24 8.61
N ILE A 114 7.39 2.88 9.42
CA ILE A 114 7.11 4.33 9.30
C ILE A 114 8.39 5.14 9.47
N SER A 115 9.13 4.90 10.56
CA SER A 115 10.38 5.62 10.81
C SER A 115 11.40 5.44 9.68
N ALA A 116 11.62 4.19 9.26
CA ALA A 116 12.58 3.85 8.21
C ALA A 116 12.23 4.56 6.90
N THR A 117 10.96 4.53 6.50
CA THR A 117 10.48 5.17 5.26
C THR A 117 10.69 6.67 5.28
N LEU A 118 10.29 7.33 6.37
CA LEU A 118 10.41 8.78 6.50
C LEU A 118 11.87 9.24 6.61
N ARG A 119 12.74 8.42 7.23
CA ARG A 119 14.19 8.70 7.31
C ARG A 119 14.95 8.40 6.03
N ALA A 120 14.36 7.73 5.05
CA ALA A 120 15.01 7.27 3.82
C ALA A 120 15.32 8.41 2.83
N HIS A 121 16.00 9.46 3.30
CA HIS A 121 16.18 10.74 2.61
C HIS A 121 16.70 10.59 1.18
N GLY A 122 17.74 9.77 0.96
CA GLY A 122 18.26 9.50 -0.38
C GLY A 122 17.27 8.71 -1.23
N GLN A 123 16.69 7.65 -0.65
CA GLN A 123 15.76 6.75 -1.32
C GLN A 123 14.47 7.44 -1.77
N LEU A 124 14.01 8.47 -1.04
CA LEU A 124 12.86 9.28 -1.45
C LEU A 124 13.18 10.09 -2.73
N HIS A 125 14.40 10.61 -2.88
CA HIS A 125 14.84 11.22 -4.14
C HIS A 125 15.03 10.18 -5.24
N ASP A 126 15.53 8.99 -4.90
CA ASP A 126 15.67 7.89 -5.86
C ASP A 126 14.30 7.44 -6.39
N MET A 127 13.26 7.43 -5.54
CA MET A 127 11.89 7.13 -5.96
C MET A 127 11.42 8.12 -7.04
N VAL A 128 11.64 9.42 -6.83
CA VAL A 128 11.35 10.46 -7.83
C VAL A 128 12.20 10.28 -9.08
N ALA A 129 13.49 10.01 -8.94
CA ALA A 129 14.40 9.84 -10.06
C ALA A 129 14.04 8.64 -10.93
N VAL A 130 13.65 7.51 -10.34
CA VAL A 130 13.33 6.30 -11.10
C VAL A 130 11.96 6.41 -11.76
N GLU A 131 10.94 6.89 -11.06
CA GLU A 131 9.60 6.94 -11.64
C GLU A 131 9.39 8.15 -12.57
N LEU A 132 9.99 9.30 -12.28
CA LEU A 132 9.83 10.52 -13.10
C LEU A 132 11.06 10.81 -13.97
N GLY A 133 12.09 9.97 -13.89
CA GLY A 133 13.29 10.00 -14.73
C GLY A 133 14.40 10.95 -14.26
N HIS A 134 14.16 11.87 -13.31
CA HIS A 134 15.22 12.73 -12.76
C HIS A 134 14.86 13.28 -11.37
N ARG A 135 15.81 13.25 -10.42
CA ARG A 135 15.55 13.62 -9.00
C ARG A 135 15.10 15.07 -8.78
N GLN A 136 15.40 15.97 -9.72
CA GLN A 136 15.05 17.41 -9.64
C GLN A 136 13.87 17.79 -10.53
N ILE A 137 13.20 16.84 -11.19
CA ILE A 137 12.16 17.13 -12.20
C ILE A 137 10.92 17.83 -11.62
N MET A 138 10.69 17.74 -10.32
CA MET A 138 9.61 18.47 -9.63
C MET A 138 9.94 19.97 -9.44
N ASP A 139 11.22 20.32 -9.43
CA ASP A 139 11.71 21.66 -9.08
C ASP A 139 12.31 22.42 -10.27
N ARG A 140 12.71 21.71 -11.34
CA ARG A 140 13.49 22.26 -12.45
C ARG A 140 13.01 21.70 -13.79
N TRP A 141 13.16 22.52 -14.81
CA TRP A 141 13.14 22.09 -16.21
C TRP A 141 14.39 21.23 -16.47
N ILE A 142 14.17 20.01 -16.94
CA ILE A 142 15.21 19.02 -17.20
C ILE A 142 15.30 18.82 -18.71
N PRO A 143 16.46 19.07 -19.34
CA PRO A 143 16.67 18.75 -20.75
C PRO A 143 16.39 17.27 -21.03
N ARG A 144 15.58 17.00 -22.06
CA ARG A 144 15.16 15.69 -22.56
C ARG A 144 15.15 15.74 -24.09
N GLU A 145 16.24 15.32 -24.70
CA GLU A 145 16.46 15.49 -26.15
C GLU A 145 16.28 16.97 -26.55
N ASP A 146 15.43 17.26 -27.54
CA ASP A 146 15.16 18.62 -28.05
C ASP A 146 14.06 19.38 -27.27
N ALA A 147 13.75 18.96 -26.05
CA ALA A 147 12.78 19.62 -25.18
C ALA A 147 13.32 19.78 -23.75
N GLU A 148 12.71 20.68 -22.99
CA GLU A 148 12.85 20.71 -21.54
C GLU A 148 11.57 20.20 -20.89
N VAL A 149 11.68 19.27 -19.94
CA VAL A 149 10.53 18.66 -19.26
C VAL A 149 10.55 18.96 -17.78
N ARG A 150 9.39 19.32 -17.23
CA ARG A 150 9.18 19.49 -15.79
C ARG A 150 7.91 18.76 -15.34
N ALA A 151 7.97 18.15 -14.17
CA ALA A 151 6.83 17.52 -13.53
C ALA A 151 6.17 18.51 -12.56
N TYR A 152 4.84 18.56 -12.59
CA TYR A 152 4.02 19.34 -11.67
C TYR A 152 3.04 18.43 -10.93
N PRO A 153 2.59 18.80 -9.72
CA PRO A 153 1.47 18.13 -9.08
C PRO A 153 0.23 18.18 -9.99
N ARG A 154 -0.65 17.21 -9.83
CA ARG A 154 -1.98 17.25 -10.43
C ARG A 154 -2.92 18.17 -9.66
N GLY A 155 -2.75 18.26 -8.33
CA GLY A 155 -3.49 19.18 -7.47
C GLY A 155 -3.93 18.51 -6.18
N ARG A 156 -5.24 18.33 -6.02
CA ARG A 156 -5.88 17.67 -4.88
C ARG A 156 -5.89 16.16 -5.08
N SER A 157 -5.21 15.46 -4.18
CA SER A 157 -5.25 14.00 -4.09
C SER A 157 -6.15 13.55 -2.94
N VAL A 158 -7.06 12.62 -3.22
CA VAL A 158 -7.91 11.96 -2.22
C VAL A 158 -7.47 10.51 -2.10
N HIS A 159 -7.20 10.06 -0.87
CA HIS A 159 -6.72 8.72 -0.60
C HIS A 159 -7.78 7.96 0.19
N ILE A 160 -8.43 6.98 -0.43
CA ILE A 160 -9.29 6.03 0.28
C ILE A 160 -8.36 4.97 0.86
N LEU A 161 -8.09 5.04 2.16
CA LEU A 161 -7.09 4.20 2.81
C LEU A 161 -7.66 2.84 3.22
N PRO A 162 -6.81 1.81 3.28
CA PRO A 162 -7.25 0.46 3.62
C PRO A 162 -7.34 0.25 5.14
N GLY A 163 -8.15 -0.71 5.59
CA GLY A 163 -8.34 -1.02 7.02
C GLY A 163 -7.51 -2.20 7.54
N ASN A 164 -6.77 -2.88 6.67
CA ASN A 164 -6.06 -4.14 6.97
C ASN A 164 -4.55 -3.95 7.19
N VAL A 165 -3.90 -3.07 6.42
CA VAL A 165 -2.45 -2.82 6.48
C VAL A 165 -2.19 -1.33 6.72
N PRO A 166 -1.95 -0.91 7.98
CA PRO A 166 -1.72 0.48 8.37
C PRO A 166 -0.62 1.17 7.55
N TYR A 167 0.50 0.50 7.31
CA TYR A 167 1.65 1.04 6.57
C TYR A 167 1.34 1.56 5.17
N SER A 168 0.30 1.02 4.51
CA SER A 168 -0.13 1.50 3.18
C SER A 168 -0.49 3.00 3.21
N THR A 169 -0.99 3.50 4.34
CA THR A 169 -1.27 4.93 4.55
C THR A 169 -0.02 5.78 4.43
N THR A 170 1.08 5.36 5.06
CA THR A 170 2.37 6.05 5.00
C THR A 170 2.90 6.09 3.58
N VAL A 171 2.86 4.96 2.87
CA VAL A 171 3.30 4.88 1.47
C VAL A 171 2.49 5.82 0.58
N SER A 172 1.16 5.82 0.71
CA SER A 172 0.28 6.67 -0.09
C SER A 172 0.53 8.17 0.16
N LEU A 173 0.69 8.55 1.43
CA LEU A 173 0.98 9.93 1.83
C LEU A 173 2.35 10.41 1.35
N VAL A 174 3.40 9.60 1.55
CA VAL A 174 4.75 9.95 1.09
C VAL A 174 4.78 10.17 -0.42
N ARG A 175 4.13 9.31 -1.21
CA ARG A 175 4.01 9.48 -2.66
C ARG A 175 3.33 10.80 -3.04
N ALA A 176 2.25 11.16 -2.32
CA ALA A 176 1.56 12.44 -2.54
C ALA A 176 2.43 13.66 -2.25
N LEU A 177 3.20 13.61 -1.15
CA LEU A 177 4.09 14.70 -0.76
C LEU A 177 5.29 14.85 -1.70
N LEU A 178 5.90 13.74 -2.14
CA LEU A 178 6.99 13.78 -3.13
C LEU A 178 6.54 14.34 -4.48
N THR A 179 5.27 14.14 -4.82
CA THR A 179 4.64 14.68 -6.02
C THR A 179 3.98 16.04 -5.79
N LYS A 180 4.14 16.61 -4.58
CA LYS A 180 3.68 17.93 -4.16
C LYS A 180 2.15 18.14 -4.25
N ASN A 181 1.37 17.06 -4.15
CA ASN A 181 -0.08 17.14 -4.14
C ASN A 181 -0.60 17.46 -2.73
N THR A 182 -1.66 18.27 -2.64
CA THR A 182 -2.42 18.38 -1.39
C THR A 182 -3.21 17.09 -1.17
N SER A 183 -3.36 16.66 0.08
CA SER A 183 -3.82 15.31 0.39
C SER A 183 -4.98 15.30 1.39
N VAL A 184 -6.10 14.72 0.98
CA VAL A 184 -7.21 14.36 1.87
C VAL A 184 -7.18 12.85 2.07
N LEU A 185 -6.77 12.42 3.26
CA LEU A 185 -6.66 11.03 3.67
C LEU A 185 -7.98 10.59 4.30
N LYS A 186 -8.76 9.80 3.56
CA LYS A 186 -9.94 9.13 4.10
C LYS A 186 -9.52 7.83 4.75
N TYR A 187 -9.44 7.81 6.08
CA TYR A 187 -9.08 6.61 6.81
C TYR A 187 -10.24 5.59 6.86
N ALA A 188 -9.90 4.33 7.08
CA ALA A 188 -10.88 3.25 7.16
C ALA A 188 -11.50 3.17 8.56
N ALA A 189 -12.72 2.62 8.65
CA ALA A 189 -13.34 2.37 9.95
C ALA A 189 -12.52 1.39 10.80
N GLY A 190 -11.87 0.40 10.15
CA GLY A 190 -11.01 -0.57 10.81
C GLY A 190 -9.63 -0.05 11.20
N GLU A 191 -9.21 1.12 10.72
CA GLU A 191 -7.89 1.71 11.00
C GLU A 191 -8.00 3.25 11.01
N PRO A 192 -8.47 3.87 12.10
CA PRO A 192 -8.58 5.33 12.20
C PRO A 192 -7.35 6.03 12.79
N ALA A 193 -6.28 5.30 13.16
CA ALA A 193 -5.16 5.88 13.88
C ALA A 193 -4.05 6.41 12.97
N THR A 194 -3.61 5.66 11.95
CA THR A 194 -2.35 5.96 11.24
C THR A 194 -2.35 7.36 10.63
N ALA A 195 -3.36 7.69 9.83
CA ALA A 195 -3.44 8.97 9.14
C ALA A 195 -3.48 10.15 10.14
N VAL A 196 -4.26 10.01 11.21
CA VAL A 196 -4.42 11.04 12.24
C VAL A 196 -3.12 11.23 13.02
N VAL A 197 -2.48 10.15 13.47
CA VAL A 197 -1.27 10.21 14.28
C VAL A 197 -0.07 10.70 13.46
N LEU A 198 0.03 10.32 12.19
CA LEU A 198 1.02 10.88 11.27
C LEU A 198 0.82 12.38 11.07
N ALA A 199 -0.39 12.83 10.74
CA ALA A 199 -0.68 14.25 10.59
C ALA A 199 -0.39 15.06 11.87
N GLN A 200 -0.71 14.51 13.05
CA GLN A 200 -0.33 15.11 14.33
C GLN A 200 1.19 15.20 14.53
N SER A 201 1.94 14.19 14.06
CA SER A 201 3.40 14.24 14.17
C SER A 201 4.01 15.37 13.33
N PHE A 202 3.37 15.74 12.21
CA PHE A 202 3.78 16.91 11.43
C PHE A 202 3.58 18.21 12.24
N THR A 203 2.41 18.37 12.83
CA THR A 203 2.12 19.51 13.73
C THR A 203 3.10 19.60 14.91
N ASP A 204 3.61 18.48 15.43
CA ASP A 204 4.57 18.48 16.54
C ASP A 204 5.97 19.05 16.14
N ILE A 205 6.35 19.00 14.86
CA ILE A 205 7.60 19.62 14.36
C ILE A 205 7.38 21.09 14.00
N ASP A 206 6.41 21.34 13.13
CA ASP A 206 6.12 22.69 12.63
C ASP A 206 4.67 22.74 12.11
N PRO A 207 3.75 23.43 12.83
CA PRO A 207 2.36 23.53 12.45
C PRO A 207 2.12 24.35 11.18
N ASP A 208 3.03 25.26 10.83
CA ASP A 208 2.89 26.18 9.70
C ASP A 208 3.66 25.74 8.45
N HIS A 209 4.45 24.66 8.57
CA HIS A 209 5.15 24.08 7.44
C HIS A 209 4.18 23.71 6.29
N PRO A 210 4.54 23.97 5.02
CA PRO A 210 3.69 23.64 3.86
C PRO A 210 3.23 22.18 3.84
N VAL A 211 4.11 21.24 4.20
CA VAL A 211 3.75 19.82 4.34
C VAL A 211 2.60 19.62 5.34
N THR A 212 2.69 20.18 6.56
CA THR A 212 1.64 20.09 7.58
C THR A 212 0.33 20.68 7.09
N ARG A 213 0.41 21.86 6.45
CA ARG A 213 -0.73 22.61 5.92
C ARG A 213 -1.33 22.00 4.64
N SER A 214 -0.69 21.00 4.04
CA SER A 214 -1.13 20.30 2.82
C SER A 214 -1.80 18.95 3.06
N VAL A 215 -1.97 18.53 4.32
CA VAL A 215 -2.49 17.20 4.68
C VAL A 215 -3.70 17.31 5.60
N SER A 216 -4.75 16.57 5.25
CA SER A 216 -5.94 16.37 6.08
C SER A 216 -6.20 14.87 6.27
N ALA A 217 -6.65 14.47 7.45
CA ALA A 217 -7.08 13.12 7.77
C ALA A 217 -8.51 13.16 8.33
N VAL A 218 -9.45 12.55 7.61
CA VAL A 218 -10.89 12.62 7.90
C VAL A 218 -11.58 11.27 7.66
N PHE A 219 -12.80 11.14 8.15
CA PHE A 219 -13.63 9.96 7.95
C PHE A 219 -14.97 10.32 7.33
N TRP A 220 -15.43 9.44 6.43
CA TRP A 220 -16.82 9.40 6.00
C TRP A 220 -17.24 7.98 5.62
N GLU A 221 -18.55 7.75 5.69
CA GLU A 221 -19.17 6.48 5.30
C GLU A 221 -19.29 6.35 3.79
N ARG A 222 -19.35 5.12 3.30
CA ARG A 222 -19.30 4.80 1.85
C ARG A 222 -20.36 5.57 1.04
N ASP A 223 -21.54 5.74 1.60
CA ASP A 223 -22.73 6.32 0.97
C ASP A 223 -22.88 7.83 1.23
N SER A 224 -21.94 8.45 1.97
CA SER A 224 -21.96 9.87 2.28
C SER A 224 -21.92 10.74 1.03
N ASP A 225 -22.95 11.58 0.83
CA ASP A 225 -22.99 12.53 -0.29
C ASP A 225 -21.87 13.57 -0.24
N LEU A 226 -21.52 14.03 0.97
CA LEU A 226 -20.34 14.89 1.19
C LEU A 226 -19.03 14.17 0.80
N GLY A 227 -18.93 12.87 1.08
CA GLY A 227 -17.80 12.05 0.66
C GLY A 227 -17.70 11.90 -0.86
N LYS A 228 -18.85 11.73 -1.55
CA LYS A 228 -18.90 11.68 -3.02
C LYS A 228 -18.49 13.00 -3.63
N GLU A 229 -18.89 14.12 -3.03
CA GLU A 229 -18.47 15.45 -3.45
C GLU A 229 -16.95 15.67 -3.33
N ILE A 230 -16.34 15.24 -2.22
CA ILE A 230 -14.88 15.27 -2.06
C ILE A 230 -14.19 14.44 -3.15
N LEU A 231 -14.71 13.27 -3.49
CA LEU A 231 -14.17 12.45 -4.58
C LEU A 231 -14.32 13.14 -5.94
N GLY A 232 -15.46 13.80 -6.18
CA GLY A 232 -15.74 14.51 -7.43
C GLY A 232 -14.86 15.74 -7.65
N SER A 233 -14.28 16.30 -6.59
CA SER A 233 -13.36 17.43 -6.67
C SER A 233 -11.88 17.04 -6.70
N ALA A 234 -11.56 15.75 -6.70
CA ALA A 234 -10.18 15.27 -6.69
C ALA A 234 -9.57 15.28 -8.11
N ASP A 235 -8.31 15.71 -8.22
CA ASP A 235 -7.51 15.56 -9.45
C ASP A 235 -6.87 14.17 -9.52
N VAL A 236 -6.66 13.54 -8.35
CA VAL A 236 -6.17 12.16 -8.21
C VAL A 236 -6.90 11.44 -7.09
N ILE A 237 -7.32 10.20 -7.32
CA ILE A 237 -7.90 9.34 -6.29
C ILE A 237 -7.08 8.06 -6.15
N CYS A 238 -6.37 7.90 -5.03
CA CYS A 238 -5.72 6.65 -4.66
C CYS A 238 -6.72 5.77 -3.91
N ALA A 239 -7.21 4.71 -4.54
CA ALA A 239 -8.26 3.87 -4.00
C ALA A 239 -7.70 2.54 -3.49
N TRP A 240 -7.47 2.45 -2.18
CA TRP A 240 -7.01 1.24 -1.52
C TRP A 240 -8.18 0.44 -0.93
N GLY A 241 -8.16 -0.88 -1.13
CA GLY A 241 -9.05 -1.82 -0.44
C GLY A 241 -9.89 -2.68 -1.39
N GLY A 242 -11.09 -3.04 -0.93
CA GLY A 242 -11.99 -3.93 -1.66
C GLY A 242 -12.46 -3.39 -3.02
N ALA A 243 -12.97 -4.26 -3.89
CA ALA A 243 -13.48 -3.90 -5.22
C ALA A 243 -14.48 -2.73 -5.17
N GLU A 244 -15.36 -2.71 -4.16
CA GLU A 244 -16.33 -1.62 -4.01
C GLU A 244 -15.71 -0.26 -3.63
N ALA A 245 -14.54 -0.22 -2.99
CA ALA A 245 -13.83 1.04 -2.76
C ALA A 245 -13.28 1.59 -4.09
N VAL A 246 -12.72 0.71 -4.91
CA VAL A 246 -12.22 1.05 -6.26
C VAL A 246 -13.37 1.49 -7.16
N HIS A 247 -14.49 0.75 -7.18
CA HIS A 247 -15.68 1.14 -7.94
C HIS A 247 -16.25 2.48 -7.47
N ALA A 248 -16.27 2.74 -6.16
CA ALA A 248 -16.72 4.03 -5.64
C ALA A 248 -15.82 5.18 -6.11
N ALA A 249 -14.50 4.98 -6.21
CA ALA A 249 -13.60 5.98 -6.77
C ALA A 249 -13.95 6.28 -8.24
N TYR A 250 -14.08 5.27 -9.09
CA TYR A 250 -14.45 5.46 -10.49
C TYR A 250 -15.84 6.08 -10.69
N ARG A 251 -16.83 5.71 -9.86
CA ARG A 251 -18.21 6.25 -9.97
C ARG A 251 -18.32 7.72 -9.61
N ASN A 252 -17.44 8.23 -8.75
CA ASN A 252 -17.55 9.57 -8.18
C ASN A 252 -16.39 10.49 -8.56
N CYS A 253 -15.46 10.06 -9.42
CA CYS A 253 -14.38 10.91 -9.88
C CYS A 253 -14.86 11.91 -10.95
N SER A 254 -14.12 13.01 -11.12
CA SER A 254 -14.32 13.88 -12.29
C SER A 254 -13.83 13.20 -13.58
N SER A 255 -14.19 13.75 -14.73
CA SER A 255 -13.74 13.23 -16.04
C SER A 255 -12.23 13.40 -16.29
N GLU A 256 -11.59 14.33 -15.58
CA GLU A 256 -10.16 14.64 -15.72
C GLU A 256 -9.31 13.98 -14.61
N ALA A 257 -9.96 13.43 -13.58
CA ALA A 257 -9.29 12.81 -12.45
C ALA A 257 -8.54 11.53 -12.86
N ILE A 258 -7.37 11.31 -12.25
CA ILE A 258 -6.67 10.04 -12.33
C ILE A 258 -7.06 9.16 -11.14
N VAL A 259 -7.66 8.00 -11.41
CA VAL A 259 -7.88 6.97 -10.39
C VAL A 259 -6.70 6.01 -10.39
N VAL A 260 -6.08 5.81 -9.22
CA VAL A 260 -5.00 4.84 -8.99
C VAL A 260 -5.57 3.69 -8.16
N PRO A 261 -5.90 2.54 -8.78
CA PRO A 261 -6.58 1.45 -8.11
C PRO A 261 -5.59 0.51 -7.39
N TYR A 262 -5.74 0.37 -6.09
CA TYR A 262 -5.08 -0.65 -5.26
C TYR A 262 -6.14 -1.61 -4.70
N GLY A 263 -6.75 -2.36 -5.63
CA GLY A 263 -7.83 -3.30 -5.36
C GLY A 263 -7.39 -4.62 -4.71
N PRO A 264 -8.32 -5.58 -4.54
CA PRO A 264 -7.98 -6.91 -4.04
C PRO A 264 -6.94 -7.60 -4.91
N ARG A 265 -5.92 -8.17 -4.28
CA ARG A 265 -4.86 -8.95 -4.92
C ARG A 265 -4.60 -10.22 -4.14
N ARG A 266 -4.03 -11.21 -4.81
CA ARG A 266 -3.52 -12.45 -4.20
C ARG A 266 -2.03 -12.62 -4.51
N SER A 267 -1.34 -13.35 -3.65
CA SER A 267 0.09 -13.63 -3.79
C SER A 267 0.40 -15.07 -3.36
N PHE A 268 1.41 -15.66 -3.98
CA PHE A 268 1.82 -17.04 -3.73
C PHE A 268 3.34 -17.18 -3.91
N THR A 269 3.90 -18.30 -3.49
CA THR A 269 5.31 -18.62 -3.65
C THR A 269 5.50 -19.89 -4.49
N VAL A 270 6.54 -19.93 -5.32
CA VAL A 270 6.98 -21.12 -6.08
C VAL A 270 8.31 -21.60 -5.50
N VAL A 271 8.39 -22.88 -5.17
CA VAL A 271 9.56 -23.51 -4.56
C VAL A 271 10.04 -24.67 -5.43
N GLY A 272 11.27 -24.60 -5.93
CA GLY A 272 11.94 -25.69 -6.61
C GLY A 272 12.58 -26.67 -5.63
N LYS A 273 12.63 -27.95 -5.98
CA LYS A 273 13.29 -29.02 -5.21
C LYS A 273 14.79 -28.79 -5.01
N ASP A 274 15.41 -27.96 -5.83
CA ASP A 274 16.81 -27.54 -5.75
C ASP A 274 17.01 -26.31 -4.84
N ALA A 275 15.94 -25.76 -4.25
CA ALA A 275 16.02 -24.65 -3.31
C ALA A 275 16.73 -25.07 -2.00
N ASP A 276 17.37 -24.08 -1.35
CA ASP A 276 17.69 -24.17 0.06
C ASP A 276 16.37 -24.17 0.86
N MET A 277 15.89 -25.37 1.20
CA MET A 277 14.60 -25.55 1.88
C MET A 277 14.52 -24.83 3.22
N ALA A 278 15.63 -24.73 3.97
CA ALA A 278 15.63 -24.02 5.25
C ALA A 278 15.45 -22.51 5.05
N ARG A 279 16.12 -21.94 4.06
CA ARG A 279 15.94 -20.51 3.70
C ARG A 279 14.55 -20.26 3.12
N ALA A 280 14.06 -21.14 2.25
CA ALA A 280 12.76 -21.01 1.59
C ALA A 280 11.62 -21.05 2.61
N THR A 281 11.57 -22.04 3.50
CA THR A 281 10.50 -22.17 4.50
C THR A 281 10.51 -21.04 5.50
N ARG A 282 11.70 -20.57 5.92
CA ARG A 282 11.84 -19.38 6.78
C ARG A 282 11.29 -18.12 6.10
N GLY A 283 11.62 -17.92 4.82
CA GLY A 283 11.10 -16.80 4.04
C GLY A 283 9.58 -16.85 3.85
N ILE A 284 9.02 -18.03 3.60
CA ILE A 284 7.57 -18.21 3.47
C ILE A 284 6.86 -18.00 4.80
N ALA A 285 7.42 -18.49 5.91
CA ALA A 285 6.89 -18.23 7.25
C ALA A 285 6.85 -16.73 7.57
N HIS A 286 7.86 -15.96 7.16
CA HIS A 286 7.85 -14.50 7.24
C HIS A 286 6.69 -13.89 6.43
N ASP A 287 6.62 -14.24 5.16
CA ASP A 287 5.66 -13.66 4.21
C ASP A 287 4.21 -14.03 4.55
N ALA A 288 3.99 -15.15 5.23
CA ALA A 288 2.70 -15.57 5.78
C ALA A 288 2.40 -14.94 7.15
N SER A 289 3.40 -14.68 8.00
CA SER A 289 3.16 -14.17 9.35
C SER A 289 2.91 -12.66 9.38
N MET A 290 3.54 -11.90 8.47
CA MET A 290 3.34 -10.45 8.40
C MET A 290 1.86 -10.09 8.18
N TYR A 291 1.35 -9.21 9.05
CA TYR A 291 -0.06 -8.80 9.10
C TYR A 291 -1.09 -9.93 9.19
N GLU A 292 -0.69 -11.14 9.62
CA GLU A 292 -1.51 -12.37 9.60
C GLU A 292 -2.11 -12.69 8.22
N GLN A 293 -1.33 -12.48 7.16
CA GLN A 293 -1.71 -12.64 5.75
C GLN A 293 -2.74 -11.65 5.22
N ARG A 294 -3.00 -10.54 5.92
CA ARG A 294 -3.97 -9.56 5.42
C ARG A 294 -3.41 -8.65 4.32
N ALA A 295 -2.11 -8.71 4.02
CA ALA A 295 -1.50 -7.85 3.02
C ALA A 295 -1.64 -8.44 1.60
N CYS A 296 -1.75 -7.58 0.60
CA CYS A 296 -1.84 -7.99 -0.81
C CYS A 296 -0.64 -8.82 -1.30
N PHE A 297 0.54 -8.65 -0.68
CA PHE A 297 1.76 -9.40 -0.96
C PHE A 297 1.90 -10.69 -0.13
N SER A 298 0.98 -10.99 0.79
CA SER A 298 1.11 -12.14 1.68
C SER A 298 1.03 -13.46 0.92
N THR A 299 1.93 -14.38 1.25
CA THR A 299 1.90 -15.73 0.65
C THR A 299 0.77 -16.52 1.27
N HIS A 300 -0.23 -16.89 0.46
CA HIS A 300 -1.31 -17.82 0.85
C HIS A 300 -1.07 -19.23 0.31
N GLN A 301 -0.51 -19.35 -0.89
CA GLN A 301 -0.27 -20.63 -1.55
C GLN A 301 1.21 -20.83 -1.84
N VAL A 302 1.65 -22.07 -1.80
CA VAL A 302 3.00 -22.51 -2.20
C VAL A 302 2.88 -23.60 -3.24
N PHE A 303 3.44 -23.40 -4.42
CA PHE A 303 3.56 -24.42 -5.46
C PHE A 303 4.97 -24.99 -5.43
N THR A 304 5.11 -26.32 -5.37
CA THR A 304 6.42 -26.97 -5.24
C THR A 304 6.54 -28.26 -6.03
N ASP A 305 7.71 -28.51 -6.63
CA ASP A 305 8.08 -29.83 -7.21
C ASP A 305 8.91 -30.69 -6.23
N ALA A 306 9.11 -30.19 -5.00
CA ALA A 306 9.67 -30.96 -3.89
C ALA A 306 8.62 -31.88 -3.26
N ASP A 307 9.05 -32.74 -2.33
CA ASP A 307 8.13 -33.51 -1.51
C ASP A 307 7.33 -32.56 -0.59
N PRO A 308 5.98 -32.55 -0.69
CA PRO A 308 5.17 -31.60 0.04
C PRO A 308 5.07 -31.90 1.54
N GLU A 309 5.31 -33.15 1.99
CA GLU A 309 5.30 -33.50 3.41
C GLU A 309 6.57 -33.00 4.10
N GLU A 310 7.73 -33.29 3.51
CA GLU A 310 9.01 -32.80 4.03
C GLU A 310 9.02 -31.27 4.04
N PHE A 311 8.48 -30.64 2.99
CA PHE A 311 8.32 -29.20 2.94
C PHE A 311 7.39 -28.68 4.05
N ALA A 312 6.23 -29.33 4.26
CA ALA A 312 5.29 -28.95 5.31
C ALA A 312 5.87 -29.12 6.72
N ASP A 313 6.65 -30.16 6.99
CA ASP A 313 7.37 -30.35 8.25
C ASP A 313 8.30 -29.16 8.56
N ARG A 314 9.09 -28.76 7.57
CA ARG A 314 10.04 -27.64 7.69
C ARG A 314 9.33 -26.30 7.82
N LEU A 315 8.26 -26.08 7.06
CA LEU A 315 7.45 -24.86 7.16
C LEU A 315 6.76 -24.76 8.52
N GLN A 316 6.22 -25.86 9.03
CA GLN A 316 5.62 -25.91 10.37
C GLN A 316 6.63 -25.49 11.44
N ALA A 317 7.85 -26.01 11.40
CA ALA A 317 8.90 -25.64 12.36
C ALA A 317 9.21 -24.12 12.34
N GLU A 318 9.25 -23.51 11.15
CA GLU A 318 9.45 -22.07 11.02
C GLU A 318 8.23 -21.26 11.45
N LEU A 319 6.99 -21.71 11.17
CA LEU A 319 5.78 -21.04 11.66
C LEU A 319 5.69 -21.06 13.20
N VAL A 320 6.09 -22.16 13.85
CA VAL A 320 6.25 -22.23 15.32
C VAL A 320 7.25 -21.18 15.79
N ARG A 321 8.41 -21.06 15.14
CA ARG A 321 9.41 -20.04 15.49
C ARG A 321 8.88 -18.61 15.29
N TYR A 322 8.08 -18.39 14.25
CA TYR A 322 7.44 -17.10 14.01
C TYR A 322 6.34 -16.76 15.02
N GLU A 323 5.73 -17.75 15.66
CA GLU A 323 4.82 -17.52 16.79
C GLU A 323 5.54 -16.87 17.98
N ASP A 324 6.79 -17.25 18.24
CA ASP A 324 7.61 -16.62 19.30
C ASP A 324 8.09 -15.21 18.92
N MET A 325 8.57 -15.04 17.68
CA MET A 325 9.13 -13.76 17.22
C MET A 325 8.04 -12.71 16.94
N LEU A 326 6.91 -13.15 16.40
CA LEU A 326 5.80 -12.32 15.98
C LEU A 326 4.51 -13.02 16.40
N PRO A 327 4.08 -12.88 17.67
CA PRO A 327 2.90 -13.57 18.17
C PRO A 327 1.67 -13.24 17.34
N ARG A 328 0.83 -14.26 17.11
CA ARG A 328 -0.40 -14.13 16.33
C ARG A 328 -1.30 -13.08 16.96
N THR A 329 -1.89 -12.25 16.10
CA THR A 329 -2.82 -11.21 16.51
C THR A 329 -4.22 -11.79 16.68
N SER A 330 -5.11 -11.05 17.34
CA SER A 330 -6.54 -11.39 17.24
C SER A 330 -6.95 -11.42 15.76
N VAL A 331 -7.65 -12.47 15.38
CA VAL A 331 -8.36 -12.58 14.11
C VAL A 331 -9.82 -12.23 14.34
N THR A 332 -10.47 -11.68 13.32
CA THR A 332 -11.91 -11.44 13.41
C THR A 332 -12.65 -12.76 13.49
N ALA A 333 -13.89 -12.75 14.01
CA ALA A 333 -14.73 -13.94 14.03
C ALA A 333 -14.92 -14.51 12.62
N ASP A 334 -15.09 -13.64 11.62
CA ASP A 334 -15.24 -14.02 10.21
C ASP A 334 -13.96 -14.66 9.65
N GLU A 335 -12.79 -14.08 9.90
CA GLU A 335 -11.50 -14.65 9.48
C GLU A 335 -11.23 -16.01 10.13
N ALA A 336 -11.54 -16.13 11.43
CA ALA A 336 -11.40 -17.40 12.16
C ALA A 336 -12.37 -18.46 11.61
N ALA A 337 -13.61 -18.06 11.30
CA ALA A 337 -14.62 -18.93 10.72
C ALA A 337 -14.21 -19.39 9.32
N GLN A 338 -13.77 -18.48 8.44
CA GLN A 338 -13.27 -18.81 7.10
C GLN A 338 -12.10 -19.79 7.16
N ALA A 339 -11.09 -19.52 8.00
CA ALA A 339 -9.95 -20.41 8.17
C ALA A 339 -10.37 -21.80 8.69
N SER A 340 -11.27 -21.85 9.67
CA SER A 340 -11.74 -23.12 10.25
C SER A 340 -12.64 -23.92 9.30
N MET A 341 -13.48 -23.23 8.53
CA MET A 341 -14.34 -23.84 7.51
C MET A 341 -13.52 -24.44 6.39
N GLU A 342 -12.49 -23.73 5.92
CA GLU A 342 -11.59 -24.22 4.87
C GLU A 342 -10.77 -25.43 5.36
N VAL A 343 -10.23 -25.38 6.59
CA VAL A 343 -9.61 -26.55 7.25
C VAL A 343 -10.55 -27.76 7.28
N ALA A 344 -11.80 -27.56 7.71
CA ALA A 344 -12.78 -28.64 7.79
C ALA A 344 -13.18 -29.17 6.40
N ALA A 345 -13.31 -28.29 5.41
CA ALA A 345 -13.63 -28.66 4.03
C ALA A 345 -12.51 -29.52 3.43
N GLN A 346 -11.25 -29.12 3.58
CA GLN A 346 -10.12 -29.91 3.06
C GLN A 346 -9.97 -31.25 3.80
N GLN A 347 -10.21 -31.31 5.11
CA GLN A 347 -10.28 -32.58 5.85
C GLN A 347 -11.40 -33.49 5.32
N TYR A 348 -12.58 -32.93 5.02
CA TYR A 348 -13.69 -33.69 4.45
C TYR A 348 -13.36 -34.24 3.06
N LEU A 349 -12.60 -33.50 2.25
CA LEU A 349 -12.09 -33.94 0.94
C LEU A 349 -10.95 -34.98 1.05
N GLY A 350 -10.56 -35.39 2.25
CA GLY A 350 -9.48 -36.34 2.48
C GLY A 350 -8.08 -35.76 2.26
N GLN A 351 -7.96 -34.43 2.22
CA GLN A 351 -6.68 -33.75 2.08
C GLN A 351 -5.92 -33.75 3.41
N ARG A 352 -4.61 -33.49 3.31
CA ARG A 352 -3.72 -33.54 4.48
C ARG A 352 -3.66 -32.17 5.11
N VAL A 353 -4.04 -32.10 6.38
CA VAL A 353 -4.20 -30.84 7.09
C VAL A 353 -3.45 -30.90 8.41
N ARG A 354 -2.65 -29.87 8.66
CA ARG A 354 -1.87 -29.67 9.88
C ARG A 354 -2.30 -28.37 10.51
N THR A 355 -2.67 -28.39 11.79
CA THR A 355 -3.10 -27.20 12.52
C THR A 355 -2.37 -27.08 13.84
N GLY A 356 -2.20 -25.86 14.32
CA GLY A 356 -1.61 -25.57 15.61
C GLY A 356 -1.84 -24.12 16.04
N SER A 357 -1.27 -23.75 17.19
CA SER A 357 -1.29 -22.37 17.67
C SER A 357 -0.63 -21.41 16.66
N TRP A 358 0.35 -21.89 15.90
CA TRP A 358 1.07 -21.19 14.85
C TRP A 358 0.29 -20.96 13.54
N GLY A 359 -0.86 -21.62 13.33
CA GLY A 359 -1.64 -21.53 12.08
C GLY A 359 -2.00 -22.89 11.49
N SER A 360 -2.14 -22.94 10.16
CA SER A 360 -2.54 -24.14 9.43
C SER A 360 -1.71 -24.33 8.15
N ILE A 361 -1.33 -25.57 7.84
CA ILE A 361 -0.77 -25.98 6.55
C ILE A 361 -1.71 -27.02 5.93
N LEU A 362 -2.14 -26.77 4.69
CA LEU A 362 -3.08 -27.62 3.95
C LEU A 362 -2.41 -28.10 2.67
N ILE A 363 -2.03 -29.39 2.63
CA ILE A 363 -1.46 -30.00 1.42
C ILE A 363 -2.63 -30.48 0.56
N THR A 364 -2.87 -29.77 -0.55
CA THR A 364 -4.12 -29.86 -1.32
C THR A 364 -3.87 -29.82 -2.82
N ASP A 365 -4.84 -30.29 -3.60
CA ASP A 365 -4.90 -29.95 -5.03
C ASP A 365 -5.36 -28.48 -5.16
N PRO A 366 -4.64 -27.62 -5.90
CA PRO A 366 -5.04 -26.22 -6.08
C PRO A 366 -6.45 -26.06 -6.67
N ALA A 367 -6.97 -27.06 -7.40
CA ALA A 367 -8.32 -27.04 -7.93
C ALA A 367 -9.42 -27.22 -6.86
N THR A 368 -9.08 -27.68 -5.65
CA THR A 368 -10.03 -27.86 -4.54
C THR A 368 -10.07 -26.67 -3.60
N VAL A 369 -9.27 -25.62 -3.85
CA VAL A 369 -9.22 -24.42 -3.01
C VAL A 369 -10.38 -23.50 -3.38
N THR A 370 -11.30 -23.30 -2.43
CA THR A 370 -12.45 -22.40 -2.60
C THR A 370 -12.17 -20.98 -2.14
N GLU A 371 -11.45 -20.84 -1.02
CA GLU A 371 -11.10 -19.55 -0.44
C GLU A 371 -9.63 -19.51 -0.01
N LEU A 372 -9.07 -18.30 0.06
CA LEU A 372 -7.73 -18.05 0.59
C LEU A 372 -7.86 -17.28 1.90
N PRO A 373 -8.23 -17.93 3.01
CA PRO A 373 -8.36 -17.26 4.28
C PRO A 373 -7.01 -16.72 4.77
N SER A 374 -7.11 -15.71 5.63
CA SER A 374 -5.96 -15.17 6.38
C SER A 374 -5.62 -16.09 7.56
N ALA A 375 -5.03 -15.53 8.63
CA ALA A 375 -4.78 -16.22 9.90
C ALA A 375 -3.66 -17.29 9.85
N ARG A 376 -2.65 -17.10 8.99
CA ARG A 376 -1.52 -18.04 8.78
C ARG A 376 -1.99 -19.41 8.29
N THR A 377 -2.89 -19.38 7.31
CA THR A 377 -3.35 -20.55 6.56
C THR A 377 -2.54 -20.62 5.26
N VAL A 378 -1.68 -21.63 5.14
CA VAL A 378 -0.81 -21.81 3.97
C VAL A 378 -1.18 -23.09 3.24
N PHE A 379 -1.51 -22.96 1.96
CA PHE A 379 -1.77 -24.11 1.10
C PHE A 379 -0.48 -24.54 0.42
N VAL A 380 -0.20 -25.84 0.40
CA VAL A 380 0.95 -26.43 -0.29
C VAL A 380 0.43 -27.32 -1.40
N HIS A 381 0.83 -27.00 -2.62
CA HIS A 381 0.42 -27.67 -3.84
C HIS A 381 1.64 -28.32 -4.49
N GLN A 382 1.64 -29.65 -4.57
CA GLN A 382 2.66 -30.36 -5.32
C GLN A 382 2.37 -30.27 -6.82
N VAL A 383 3.38 -29.93 -7.62
CA VAL A 383 3.31 -29.91 -9.08
C VAL A 383 4.46 -30.73 -9.66
N ALA A 384 4.25 -31.36 -10.82
CA ALA A 384 5.30 -32.11 -11.48
C ALA A 384 6.30 -31.19 -12.21
N ASP A 385 5.76 -30.09 -12.76
CA ASP A 385 6.51 -29.03 -13.42
C ASP A 385 6.07 -27.67 -12.86
N LEU A 386 7.03 -26.88 -12.39
CA LEU A 386 6.78 -25.54 -11.86
C LEU A 386 6.16 -24.60 -12.90
N ALA A 387 6.38 -24.85 -14.20
CA ALA A 387 5.76 -24.07 -15.27
C ALA A 387 4.22 -24.18 -15.27
N GLU A 388 3.65 -25.25 -14.69
CA GLU A 388 2.20 -25.39 -14.56
C GLU A 388 1.56 -24.29 -13.72
N VAL A 389 2.32 -23.62 -12.84
CA VAL A 389 1.80 -22.51 -12.02
C VAL A 389 1.20 -21.39 -12.85
N ALA A 390 1.61 -21.27 -14.12
CA ALA A 390 1.05 -20.32 -15.07
C ALA A 390 -0.49 -20.46 -15.23
N LYS A 391 -1.07 -21.65 -15.01
CA LYS A 391 -2.53 -21.86 -15.05
C LYS A 391 -3.27 -21.11 -13.95
N TRP A 392 -2.59 -20.76 -12.86
CA TRP A 392 -3.12 -20.05 -11.71
C TRP A 392 -2.70 -18.58 -11.67
N VAL A 393 -2.15 -18.03 -12.75
CA VAL A 393 -1.79 -16.61 -12.85
C VAL A 393 -2.77 -15.85 -13.72
N ASP A 394 -3.25 -14.76 -13.17
CA ASP A 394 -4.09 -13.75 -13.82
C ASP A 394 -3.72 -12.35 -13.25
N PRO A 395 -4.29 -11.25 -13.76
CA PRO A 395 -3.97 -9.90 -13.29
C PRO A 395 -4.23 -9.63 -11.79
N THR A 396 -4.97 -10.47 -11.07
CA THR A 396 -5.16 -10.33 -9.61
C THR A 396 -3.92 -10.78 -8.83
N VAL A 397 -2.95 -11.45 -9.46
CA VAL A 397 -1.70 -11.86 -8.82
C VAL A 397 -0.74 -10.68 -8.70
N GLN A 398 -0.52 -10.21 -7.47
CA GLN A 398 0.42 -9.12 -7.23
C GLN A 398 1.85 -9.64 -7.14
N THR A 399 2.14 -10.46 -6.14
CA THR A 399 3.51 -10.86 -5.81
C THR A 399 3.67 -12.36 -5.93
N ILE A 400 4.71 -12.78 -6.66
CA ILE A 400 5.15 -14.18 -6.74
C ILE A 400 6.50 -14.29 -6.04
N GLY A 401 6.52 -14.99 -4.91
CA GLY A 401 7.75 -15.41 -4.24
C GLY A 401 8.41 -16.55 -5.00
N LEU A 402 9.73 -16.58 -5.06
CA LEU A 402 10.52 -17.59 -5.77
C LEU A 402 11.64 -18.13 -4.88
N ALA A 403 11.79 -19.45 -4.83
CA ALA A 403 12.92 -20.12 -4.21
C ALA A 403 13.31 -21.37 -5.03
N PRO A 404 14.55 -21.52 -5.53
CA PRO A 404 15.62 -20.52 -5.49
C PRO A 404 15.27 -19.30 -6.35
N TRP A 405 15.96 -18.18 -6.13
CA TRP A 405 15.76 -16.97 -6.91
C TRP A 405 15.97 -17.19 -8.43
N SER A 406 16.85 -18.11 -8.83
CA SER A 406 17.12 -18.45 -10.24
C SER A 406 15.86 -18.88 -11.03
N LEU A 407 14.79 -19.34 -10.37
CA LEU A 407 13.51 -19.64 -11.04
C LEU A 407 12.94 -18.43 -11.81
N HIS A 408 13.32 -17.20 -11.45
CA HIS A 408 12.87 -16.02 -12.17
C HIS A 408 13.30 -16.04 -13.64
N GLU A 409 14.43 -16.66 -13.98
CA GLU A 409 14.91 -16.75 -15.37
C GLU A 409 14.00 -17.61 -16.25
N GLN A 410 13.41 -18.65 -15.65
CA GLN A 410 12.56 -19.62 -16.34
C GLN A 410 11.10 -19.14 -16.41
N LEU A 411 10.58 -18.58 -15.31
CA LEU A 411 9.14 -18.36 -15.14
C LEU A 411 8.69 -16.94 -15.46
N ARG A 412 9.54 -15.92 -15.29
CA ARG A 412 9.07 -14.51 -15.25
C ARG A 412 8.33 -14.07 -16.52
N HIS A 413 8.75 -14.53 -17.70
CA HIS A 413 8.19 -14.06 -18.96
C HIS A 413 6.74 -14.51 -19.14
N GLU A 414 6.46 -15.81 -18.95
CA GLU A 414 5.11 -16.34 -19.08
C GLU A 414 4.20 -15.87 -17.94
N LEU A 415 4.70 -15.84 -16.70
CA LEU A 415 3.89 -15.40 -15.57
C LEU A 415 3.57 -13.90 -15.65
N ALA A 416 4.51 -13.06 -16.08
CA ALA A 416 4.26 -11.64 -16.32
C ALA A 416 3.26 -11.42 -17.46
N ARG A 417 3.36 -12.19 -18.55
CA ARG A 417 2.42 -12.11 -19.68
C ARG A 417 0.97 -12.38 -19.27
N ARG A 418 0.77 -13.20 -18.23
CA ARG A 418 -0.55 -13.51 -17.66
C ARG A 418 -1.07 -12.48 -16.66
N GLY A 419 -0.22 -11.56 -16.22
CA GLY A 419 -0.62 -10.45 -15.35
C GLY A 419 0.03 -10.44 -13.97
N ALA A 420 1.02 -11.29 -13.69
CA ALA A 420 1.79 -11.18 -12.45
C ALA A 420 2.50 -9.82 -12.38
N CYS A 421 2.31 -9.08 -11.29
CA CYS A 421 2.83 -7.71 -11.18
C CYS A 421 4.28 -7.64 -10.68
N ARG A 422 4.73 -8.61 -9.88
CA ARG A 422 6.01 -8.55 -9.18
C ARG A 422 6.54 -9.95 -8.84
N PHE A 423 7.86 -10.13 -8.99
CA PHE A 423 8.59 -11.32 -8.55
C PHE A 423 9.59 -10.95 -7.47
N VAL A 424 9.71 -11.77 -6.43
CA VAL A 424 10.70 -11.59 -5.35
C VAL A 424 11.25 -12.93 -4.88
N GLU A 425 12.43 -12.91 -4.26
CA GLU A 425 12.88 -14.06 -3.49
C GLU A 425 11.94 -14.26 -2.28
N ALA A 426 11.64 -15.52 -1.96
CA ALA A 426 10.81 -15.86 -0.79
C ALA A 426 11.37 -15.20 0.49
N GLY A 427 10.49 -14.57 1.29
CA GLY A 427 10.86 -13.78 2.46
C GLY A 427 11.02 -12.27 2.20
N LEU A 428 10.99 -11.84 0.94
CA LEU A 428 11.08 -10.42 0.55
C LEU A 428 9.75 -9.84 0.06
N SER A 429 8.62 -10.52 0.27
CA SER A 429 7.30 -10.05 -0.20
C SER A 429 6.88 -8.69 0.39
N PRO A 430 7.16 -8.37 1.67
CA PRO A 430 6.89 -7.02 2.20
C PRO A 430 7.81 -5.93 1.62
N PHE A 431 8.93 -6.30 1.00
CA PHE A 431 9.96 -5.34 0.60
C PHE A 431 9.79 -4.87 -0.85
N PHE A 432 9.15 -3.72 -1.04
CA PHE A 432 9.04 -3.07 -2.35
C PHE A 432 10.34 -2.32 -2.69
N ARG A 433 11.01 -2.74 -3.77
CA ARG A 433 12.25 -2.13 -4.25
C ARG A 433 11.95 -0.76 -4.90
N LEU A 434 12.83 0.22 -4.69
CA LEU A 434 12.77 1.50 -5.38
C LEU A 434 12.82 1.29 -6.89
N GLY A 435 11.94 1.97 -7.61
CA GLY A 435 11.79 1.82 -9.05
C GLY A 435 11.01 0.60 -9.51
N GLY A 436 10.65 -0.32 -8.60
CA GLY A 436 9.71 -1.38 -8.91
C GLY A 436 8.29 -0.81 -9.06
N SER A 437 7.50 -1.40 -9.96
CA SER A 437 6.09 -1.09 -10.07
C SER A 437 5.32 -1.56 -8.84
N HIS A 438 4.29 -0.80 -8.44
CA HIS A 438 3.28 -1.27 -7.49
C HIS A 438 2.04 -1.64 -8.31
N ASP A 439 1.62 -2.90 -8.27
CA ASP A 439 0.43 -3.36 -9.01
C ASP A 439 0.50 -3.10 -10.53
N GLY A 440 1.71 -3.12 -11.10
CA GLY A 440 1.96 -2.81 -12.51
C GLY A 440 1.97 -1.32 -12.85
N LEU A 441 1.88 -0.43 -11.85
CA LEU A 441 1.86 1.02 -12.02
C LEU A 441 3.16 1.67 -11.50
N GLN A 442 3.49 2.85 -12.03
CA GLN A 442 4.43 3.81 -11.45
C GLN A 442 3.63 4.94 -10.78
N PRO A 443 3.33 4.84 -9.48
CA PRO A 443 2.39 5.73 -8.81
C PRO A 443 2.73 7.21 -8.90
N LEU A 444 4.01 7.60 -8.86
CA LEU A 444 4.40 9.00 -8.94
C LEU A 444 4.06 9.61 -10.30
N GLN A 445 4.16 8.84 -11.38
CA GLN A 445 3.72 9.29 -12.72
C GLN A 445 2.21 9.52 -12.75
N MET A 446 1.44 8.65 -12.11
CA MET A 446 -0.02 8.80 -12.03
C MET A 446 -0.43 10.06 -11.25
N MET A 447 0.41 10.51 -10.31
CA MET A 447 0.16 11.66 -9.44
C MET A 447 0.75 12.98 -9.95
N THR A 448 1.41 12.97 -11.11
CA THR A 448 2.04 14.15 -11.70
C THR A 448 1.52 14.43 -13.11
N ARG A 449 1.68 15.67 -13.57
CA ARG A 449 1.55 16.05 -14.97
C ARG A 449 2.93 16.45 -15.49
N MET A 450 3.32 15.89 -16.63
CA MET A 450 4.54 16.29 -17.34
C MET A 450 4.21 17.45 -18.25
N VAL A 451 5.06 18.47 -18.23
CA VAL A 451 4.99 19.61 -19.14
C VAL A 451 6.29 19.66 -19.91
N SER A 452 6.21 19.86 -21.22
CA SER A 452 7.35 20.03 -22.11
C SER A 452 7.39 21.46 -22.65
N VAL A 453 8.58 22.03 -22.73
CA VAL A 453 8.90 23.19 -23.56
C VAL A 453 9.70 22.67 -24.75
N GLU A 454 9.08 22.66 -25.91
CA GLU A 454 9.71 22.23 -27.16
C GLU A 454 10.75 23.26 -27.63
N ALA A 455 11.77 22.78 -28.34
CA ALA A 455 12.70 23.65 -29.03
C ALA A 455 11.98 24.59 -30.03
N PRO A 456 12.54 25.80 -30.26
CA PRO A 456 11.96 26.76 -31.21
C PRO A 456 12.00 26.22 -32.65
N ARG A 457 11.10 26.72 -33.51
CA ARG A 457 10.96 26.38 -34.96
C ARG A 457 12.28 26.25 -35.72
N LEU A 458 13.24 27.12 -35.41
CA LEU A 458 14.53 27.17 -36.11
C LEU A 458 15.58 26.18 -35.57
N ASN A 459 15.21 25.31 -34.62
CA ASN A 459 16.08 24.27 -34.13
C ASN A 459 16.19 23.12 -35.14
N TYR A 460 17.40 22.57 -35.27
CA TYR A 460 17.63 21.33 -35.99
C TYR A 460 17.43 20.19 -35.01
N GLY A 461 16.25 19.57 -35.06
CA GLY A 461 15.97 18.38 -34.26
C GLY A 461 16.93 17.24 -34.59
N LYS A 462 17.06 16.29 -33.68
CA LYS A 462 17.92 15.11 -33.86
C LYS A 462 17.60 14.38 -35.18
N GLY A 463 18.59 14.32 -36.07
CA GLY A 463 18.48 13.67 -37.39
C GLY A 463 18.01 14.60 -38.52
N MET A 464 17.54 15.80 -38.20
CA MET A 464 17.01 16.74 -39.20
C MET A 464 18.14 17.52 -39.89
N VAL A 465 18.06 17.59 -41.23
CA VAL A 465 18.97 18.40 -42.07
C VAL A 465 18.43 19.80 -42.37
N VAL A 466 17.20 20.09 -41.98
CA VAL A 466 16.54 21.40 -42.09
C VAL A 466 15.75 21.71 -40.80
N PRO A 467 15.53 22.99 -40.46
CA PRO A 467 14.75 23.35 -39.28
C PRO A 467 13.29 22.86 -39.37
N ILE A 468 12.63 22.71 -38.21
CA ILE A 468 11.24 22.25 -38.14
C ILE A 468 10.29 23.40 -38.47
N ASP A 469 10.10 23.64 -39.77
CA ASP A 469 9.20 24.66 -40.32
C ASP A 469 8.07 24.02 -41.13
N GLN A 470 6.94 23.74 -40.47
CA GLN A 470 5.82 23.06 -41.12
C GLN A 470 5.24 23.84 -42.31
N SER A 471 5.28 25.16 -42.29
CA SER A 471 4.83 25.98 -43.42
C SER A 471 5.75 25.80 -44.62
N GLU A 472 7.07 25.89 -44.40
CA GLU A 472 8.06 25.67 -45.46
C GLU A 472 7.98 24.23 -46.02
N PHE A 473 7.76 23.23 -45.16
CA PHE A 473 7.56 21.85 -45.59
C PHE A 473 6.30 21.70 -46.47
N LEU A 474 5.21 22.38 -46.14
CA LEU A 474 3.98 22.35 -46.93
C LEU A 474 4.14 23.07 -48.27
N GLU A 475 4.72 24.27 -48.25
CA GLU A 475 4.98 25.09 -49.45
C GLU A 475 5.84 24.34 -50.47
N HIS A 476 6.87 23.65 -50.00
CA HIS A 476 7.78 22.89 -50.86
C HIS A 476 7.40 21.42 -51.04
N ARG A 477 6.24 20.97 -50.51
CA ARG A 477 5.80 19.56 -50.52
C ARG A 477 6.84 18.58 -49.97
N ARG A 478 7.63 19.04 -48.98
CA ARG A 478 8.71 18.32 -48.30
C ARG A 478 8.27 17.67 -46.97
N LEU A 479 6.97 17.51 -46.73
CA LEU A 479 6.49 16.91 -45.48
C LEU A 479 7.03 15.49 -45.22
N ARG A 480 7.46 14.78 -46.28
CA ARG A 480 8.12 13.47 -46.19
C ARG A 480 9.49 13.55 -45.50
N ASP A 481 10.12 14.71 -45.49
CA ASP A 481 11.44 14.96 -44.92
C ASP A 481 11.39 15.22 -43.40
N LEU A 482 10.19 15.22 -42.79
CA LEU A 482 9.98 15.53 -41.37
C LEU A 482 10.29 14.37 -40.40
N LEU A 483 10.45 13.15 -40.92
CA LEU A 483 10.63 11.91 -40.14
C LEU A 483 11.73 10.99 -40.70
N MET A 484 12.56 11.48 -41.64
CA MET A 484 13.75 10.78 -42.15
C MET A 484 14.99 11.29 -41.44
#